data_AF-A0A1I0SP38-F1
#
_entry.id   AF-A0A1I0SP38-F1
#
_cell.length_a   1.000
_cell.length_b   1.000
_cell.length_c   1.000
_cell.angle_alpha   90.00
_cell.angle_beta   90.00
_cell.angle_gamma   90.00
#
_symmetry.space_group_name_H-M   'P 1'
#
loop_
_entity.id
_entity.type
_entity.pdbx_description
1 polymer ?
#
loop_
_entity_poly.entity_id
_entity_poly.type
_entity_poly.pdbx_seq_one_letter_code
_entity_poly.pdbx_strand_id
1 'polypeptide(L)'
;MRKISILLFGMIFLSLFVGIPINHNWSFVFQYEFIDFPMMLRLYDVSNREIISWIVVLLSHVGIISLPFFLKRVYFRKMLFYFPFFFLIGFLMLRMEFLFLLLPFLIVWLITLRTEKKIRN
;
A
#
# COMPACT_ATOMS: atom_id res chain seq x y z
N MET A 1 21.34 3.39 -6.36
CA MET A 1 20.63 2.20 -5.84
C MET A 1 20.23 2.34 -4.37
N ARG A 2 21.15 2.62 -3.43
CA ARG A 2 20.85 2.83 -1.99
C ARG A 2 19.68 3.81 -1.71
N LYS A 3 19.59 4.91 -2.46
CA LYS A 3 18.49 5.88 -2.36
C LYS A 3 17.11 5.27 -2.65
N ILE A 4 17.00 4.45 -3.70
CA ILE A 4 15.72 3.78 -4.04
C ILE A 4 15.36 2.77 -2.95
N SER A 5 16.33 1.99 -2.46
CA SER A 5 16.07 1.04 -1.38
C SER A 5 15.46 1.71 -0.15
N ILE A 6 16.01 2.86 0.28
CA ILE A 6 15.48 3.63 1.41
C ILE A 6 14.04 4.08 1.13
N LEU A 7 13.75 4.59 -0.07
CA LEU A 7 12.39 5.01 -0.45
C LEU A 7 11.42 3.82 -0.46
N LEU A 8 11.83 2.65 -0.95
CA LEU A 8 11.00 1.44 -0.93
C LEU A 8 10.70 0.97 0.49
N PHE A 9 11.69 1.00 1.39
CA PHE A 9 11.43 0.73 2.81
C PHE A 9 10.44 1.75 3.38
N GLY A 10 10.61 3.04 3.06
CA GLY A 10 9.64 4.08 3.43
C GLY A 10 8.24 3.78 2.91
N MET A 11 8.09 3.31 1.67
CA MET A 11 6.79 2.90 1.12
C MET A 11 6.16 1.73 1.88
N ILE A 12 6.95 0.74 2.30
CA ILE A 12 6.45 -0.40 3.10
C ILE A 12 5.93 0.08 4.46
N PHE A 13 6.71 0.93 5.15
CA PHE A 13 6.26 1.50 6.41
C PHE A 13 5.00 2.34 6.25
N LEU A 14 4.94 3.15 5.19
CA LEU A 14 3.79 4.02 4.94
C LEU A 14 2.54 3.26 4.47
N SER A 15 2.70 2.13 3.77
CA SER A 15 1.54 1.33 3.38
C SER A 15 0.88 0.66 4.57
N LEU A 16 1.65 0.27 5.60
CA LEU A 16 1.14 -0.47 6.76
C LEU A 16 0.79 0.43 7.96
N PHE A 17 1.65 1.41 8.26
CA PHE A 17 1.63 2.10 9.56
C PHE A 17 1.18 3.55 9.49
N VAL A 18 0.64 4.01 8.36
CA VAL A 18 -0.04 5.32 8.37
C VAL A 18 -1.37 5.18 9.08
N GLY A 19 -1.66 6.11 9.98
CA GLY A 19 -2.86 6.11 10.79
C GLY A 19 -3.29 7.51 11.19
N ILE A 20 -4.53 7.62 11.62
CA ILE A 20 -5.12 8.85 12.16
C ILE A 20 -5.61 8.60 13.58
N PRO A 21 -5.54 9.61 14.45
CA PRO A 21 -6.23 9.57 15.72
C PRO A 21 -7.74 9.69 15.49
N ILE A 22 -8.51 8.70 15.92
CA ILE A 22 -9.97 8.71 15.96
C ILE A 22 -10.39 8.55 17.42
N ASN A 23 -11.06 9.55 17.99
CA ASN A 23 -11.55 9.52 19.38
C ASN A 23 -10.49 9.06 20.40
N HIS A 24 -9.27 9.63 20.31
CA HIS A 24 -8.12 9.39 21.20
C HIS A 24 -7.45 8.02 21.03
N ASN A 25 -7.93 7.16 20.12
CA ASN A 25 -7.26 5.94 19.71
C ASN A 25 -6.62 6.11 18.32
N TRP A 26 -5.45 5.52 18.12
CA TRP A 26 -4.81 5.51 16.81
C TRP A 26 -5.38 4.39 15.96
N SER A 27 -5.98 4.74 14.82
CA SER A 27 -6.43 3.78 13.82
C SER A 27 -5.40 3.72 12.70
N PHE A 28 -4.74 2.58 12.55
CA PHE A 28 -3.74 2.33 11.52
C PHE A 28 -4.32 1.54 10.35
N VAL A 29 -3.75 1.72 9.16
CA VAL A 29 -4.06 0.89 7.99
C VAL A 29 -3.88 -0.60 8.30
N PHE A 30 -2.78 -0.96 8.95
CA PHE A 30 -2.52 -2.35 9.38
C PHE A 30 -3.63 -2.92 10.28
N GLN A 31 -4.09 -2.15 11.26
CA GLN A 31 -5.15 -2.62 12.17
C GLN A 31 -6.43 -2.89 11.38
N TYR A 32 -6.81 -1.98 10.50
CA TYR A 32 -7.98 -2.13 9.66
C TYR A 32 -7.91 -3.40 8.79
N GLU A 33 -6.79 -3.59 8.09
CA GLU A 33 -6.63 -4.67 7.11
C GLU A 33 -6.50 -6.06 7.74
N PHE A 34 -5.73 -6.17 8.82
CA PHE A 34 -5.31 -7.47 9.35
C PHE A 34 -6.07 -7.89 10.62
N ILE A 35 -6.76 -6.96 11.29
CA ILE A 35 -7.50 -7.24 12.52
C ILE A 35 -8.99 -6.95 12.31
N ASP A 36 -9.34 -5.71 11.97
CA ASP A 36 -10.74 -5.28 11.94
C ASP A 36 -11.50 -5.94 10.78
N PHE A 37 -10.91 -6.00 9.58
CA PHE A 37 -11.58 -6.60 8.42
C PHE A 37 -11.82 -8.12 8.57
N PRO A 38 -10.84 -8.95 9.00
CA PRO A 38 -11.10 -10.35 9.33
C PRO A 38 -12.15 -10.54 10.43
N MET A 39 -12.21 -9.65 11.42
CA MET A 39 -13.24 -9.67 12.44
C MET A 39 -14.61 -9.33 11.84
N MET A 40 -14.69 -8.34 10.94
CA MET A 40 -15.93 -8.00 10.22
C MET A 40 -16.44 -9.17 9.38
N LEU A 41 -15.55 -9.91 8.71
CA LEU A 41 -15.92 -11.11 7.94
C LEU A 41 -16.56 -12.22 8.79
N ARG A 42 -16.25 -12.28 10.09
CA ARG A 42 -16.80 -13.28 11.01
C ARG A 42 -18.14 -12.86 11.62
N LEU A 43 -18.34 -11.55 11.80
CA LEU A 43 -19.45 -11.00 12.58
C LEU A 43 -20.57 -10.42 11.71
N TYR A 44 -20.27 -10.04 10.47
CA TYR A 44 -21.20 -9.36 9.57
C TYR A 44 -21.23 -10.03 8.20
N ASP A 45 -22.34 -9.86 7.49
CA ASP A 45 -22.45 -10.25 6.08
C ASP A 45 -21.74 -9.19 5.21
N VAL A 46 -20.49 -9.47 4.88
CA VAL A 46 -19.63 -8.59 4.08
C VAL A 46 -19.82 -8.93 2.61
N SER A 47 -19.97 -7.91 1.76
CA SER A 47 -20.21 -8.14 0.34
C SER A 47 -19.01 -8.81 -0.34
N ASN A 48 -19.27 -9.69 -1.31
CA ASN A 48 -18.21 -10.31 -2.14
C ASN A 48 -17.27 -9.27 -2.77
N ARG A 49 -17.80 -8.09 -3.10
CA ARG A 49 -17.02 -6.98 -3.63
C ARG A 49 -15.96 -6.50 -2.64
N GLU A 50 -16.33 -6.30 -1.37
CA GLU A 50 -15.41 -5.87 -0.33
C GLU A 50 -14.34 -6.94 -0.05
N ILE A 51 -14.73 -8.22 -0.05
CA ILE A 51 -13.79 -9.34 0.09
C ILE A 51 -12.75 -9.33 -1.04
N ILE A 52 -13.19 -9.16 -2.29
CA ILE A 52 -12.30 -9.08 -3.45
C ILE A 52 -11.37 -7.88 -3.31
N SER A 53 -11.89 -6.69 -2.96
CA SER A 53 -11.06 -5.49 -2.77
C SER A 53 -10.05 -5.67 -1.64
N TRP A 54 -10.42 -6.33 -0.54
CA TRP A 54 -9.51 -6.67 0.56
C TRP A 54 -8.38 -7.61 0.10
N ILE A 55 -8.71 -8.67 -0.63
CA ILE A 55 -7.70 -9.58 -1.21
C ILE A 55 -6.75 -8.82 -2.14
N VAL A 56 -7.26 -7.93 -2.99
CA VAL A 56 -6.44 -7.09 -3.88
C VAL A 56 -5.47 -6.21 -3.08
N VAL A 57 -5.92 -5.63 -1.96
CA VAL A 57 -5.05 -4.85 -1.08
C VAL A 57 -3.96 -5.71 -0.44
N LEU A 58 -4.31 -6.88 0.10
CA LEU A 58 -3.32 -7.80 0.69
C LEU A 58 -2.26 -8.23 -0.32
N LEU A 59 -2.68 -8.60 -1.53
CA LEU A 59 -1.75 -8.99 -2.60
C LEU A 59 -0.85 -7.82 -3.02
N SER A 60 -1.40 -6.60 -3.03
CA SER A 60 -0.63 -5.40 -3.34
C SER A 60 0.42 -5.11 -2.27
N HIS A 61 0.14 -5.34 -0.98
CA HIS A 61 1.14 -5.27 0.09
C HIS A 61 2.27 -6.24 -0.10
N VAL A 62 1.96 -7.52 -0.38
CA VAL A 62 2.98 -8.52 -0.69
C VAL A 62 3.85 -8.04 -1.86
N GLY A 63 3.21 -7.48 -2.89
CA GLY A 63 3.88 -6.84 -4.02
C GLY A 63 4.84 -5.72 -3.60
N ILE A 64 4.36 -4.74 -2.82
CA ILE A 64 5.14 -3.59 -2.33
C ILE A 64 6.32 -4.05 -1.46
N ILE A 65 6.08 -4.96 -0.51
CA ILE A 65 7.11 -5.54 0.37
C ILE A 65 8.18 -6.26 -0.43
N SER A 66 7.80 -6.86 -1.57
CA SER A 66 8.73 -7.57 -2.43
C SER A 66 9.64 -6.65 -3.26
N LEU A 67 9.25 -5.39 -3.50
CA LEU A 67 9.96 -4.47 -4.41
C LEU A 67 11.47 -4.33 -4.15
N PRO A 68 11.97 -4.22 -2.90
CA PRO A 68 13.41 -4.12 -2.61
C PRO A 68 14.22 -5.29 -3.18
N PHE A 69 13.63 -6.48 -3.27
CA PHE A 69 14.30 -7.69 -3.77
C PHE A 69 14.36 -7.72 -5.31
N PHE A 70 13.53 -6.93 -6.00
CA PHE A 70 13.43 -6.90 -7.45
C PHE A 70 14.18 -5.72 -8.11
N LEU A 71 14.90 -4.89 -7.35
CA LEU A 71 15.57 -3.66 -7.82
C LEU A 71 16.41 -3.80 -9.11
N LYS A 72 17.03 -4.97 -9.34
CA LYS A 72 17.89 -5.23 -10.50
C LYS A 72 17.18 -5.91 -11.68
N ARG A 73 15.89 -6.22 -11.56
CA ARG A 73 15.15 -6.97 -12.58
C ARG A 73 14.59 -6.04 -13.66
N VAL A 74 14.47 -6.56 -14.89
CA VAL A 74 13.98 -5.81 -16.06
C VAL A 74 12.56 -5.28 -15.86
N TYR A 75 11.75 -6.01 -15.10
CA TYR A 75 10.36 -5.69 -14.82
C TYR A 75 10.15 -4.85 -13.54
N PHE A 76 11.22 -4.43 -12.86
CA PHE A 76 11.14 -3.64 -11.61
C PHE A 76 10.28 -2.38 -11.77
N ARG A 77 10.48 -1.60 -12.82
CA ARG A 77 9.71 -0.37 -13.08
C ARG A 77 8.22 -0.64 -13.24
N LYS A 78 7.86 -1.75 -13.90
CA LYS A 78 6.46 -2.18 -14.04
C LYS A 78 5.89 -2.54 -12.67
N MET A 79 6.59 -3.34 -11.86
CA MET A 79 6.17 -3.69 -10.50
C MET A 79 6.01 -2.44 -9.60
N LEU A 80 6.98 -1.53 -9.63
CA LEU A 80 6.96 -0.28 -8.89
C LEU A 80 5.77 0.59 -9.27
N PHE A 81 5.26 0.49 -10.49
CA PHE A 81 4.04 1.18 -10.89
C PHE A 81 2.79 0.41 -10.46
N TYR A 82 2.68 -0.87 -10.83
CA TYR A 82 1.45 -1.64 -10.67
C TYR A 82 1.10 -1.94 -9.21
N PHE A 83 2.04 -2.37 -8.36
CA PHE A 83 1.67 -2.75 -6.99
C PHE A 83 1.17 -1.56 -6.14
N PRO A 84 1.85 -0.40 -6.12
CA PRO A 84 1.31 0.77 -5.43
C PRO A 84 0.01 1.29 -6.04
N PHE A 85 -0.16 1.16 -7.36
CA PHE A 85 -1.40 1.54 -8.03
C PHE A 85 -2.58 0.65 -7.63
N PHE A 86 -2.42 -0.68 -7.66
CA PHE A 86 -3.46 -1.61 -7.20
C PHE A 86 -3.76 -1.47 -5.71
N PHE A 87 -2.75 -1.16 -4.89
CA PHE A 87 -2.93 -0.81 -3.49
C PHE A 87 -3.88 0.40 -3.34
N LEU A 88 -3.62 1.50 -4.06
CA LEU A 88 -4.46 2.70 -4.01
C LEU A 88 -5.89 2.45 -4.51
N ILE A 89 -6.05 1.70 -5.60
CA ILE A 89 -7.39 1.33 -6.11
C ILE A 89 -8.12 0.43 -5.11
N GLY A 90 -7.44 -0.56 -4.54
CA GLY A 90 -8.02 -1.45 -3.54
C GLY A 90 -8.54 -0.67 -2.33
N PHE A 91 -7.76 0.30 -1.84
CA PHE A 91 -8.20 1.20 -0.76
C PHE A 91 -9.35 2.11 -1.15
N LEU A 92 -9.31 2.71 -2.34
CA LEU A 92 -10.41 3.51 -2.88
C LEU A 92 -11.73 2.73 -2.89
N MET A 93 -11.67 1.43 -3.20
CA MET A 93 -12.86 0.56 -3.23
C MET A 93 -13.30 0.07 -1.85
N LEU A 94 -12.37 -0.14 -0.91
CA LEU A 94 -12.70 -0.58 0.46
C LEU A 94 -13.25 0.56 1.32
N ARG A 95 -12.48 1.64 1.45
CA ARG A 95 -12.81 2.77 2.33
C ARG A 95 -12.21 4.06 1.78
N MET A 96 -13.07 4.86 1.17
CA MET A 96 -12.69 6.18 0.63
C MET A 96 -12.10 7.11 1.71
N GLU A 97 -12.54 6.96 2.96
CA GLU A 97 -12.07 7.71 4.13
C GLU A 97 -10.55 7.57 4.35
N PHE A 98 -9.96 6.42 4.00
CA PHE A 98 -8.55 6.16 4.19
C PHE A 98 -7.67 6.77 3.09
N LEU A 99 -8.22 7.36 2.03
CA LEU A 99 -7.41 7.92 0.94
C LEU A 99 -6.52 9.06 1.40
N PHE A 100 -7.01 9.90 2.31
CA PHE A 100 -6.22 11.03 2.83
C PHE A 100 -5.00 10.54 3.63
N LEU A 101 -5.13 9.40 4.32
CA LEU A 101 -4.01 8.74 5.00
C LEU A 101 -2.95 8.25 4.01
N LEU A 102 -3.32 7.94 2.77
CA LEU A 102 -2.37 7.43 1.78
C LEU A 102 -1.60 8.53 1.03
N LEU A 103 -1.87 9.82 1.31
CA LEU A 103 -1.13 10.93 0.68
C LEU A 103 0.40 10.86 0.90
N PRO A 104 0.92 10.62 2.13
CA PRO A 104 2.34 10.45 2.34
C PRO A 104 2.93 9.29 1.52
N PHE A 105 2.21 8.16 1.44
CA PHE A 105 2.59 7.02 0.63
C PHE A 105 2.66 7.39 -0.86
N LEU A 106 1.63 8.08 -1.38
CA LEU A 106 1.55 8.54 -2.77
C LEU A 106 2.74 9.44 -3.13
N ILE A 107 3.11 10.38 -2.25
CA ILE A 107 4.24 11.29 -2.45
C ILE A 107 5.55 10.50 -2.56
N VAL A 108 5.82 9.59 -1.61
CA VAL A 108 7.05 8.78 -1.63
C VAL A 108 7.09 7.89 -2.87
N TRP A 109 5.97 7.31 -3.27
CA TRP A 109 5.87 6.51 -4.49
C TRP A 109 6.21 7.31 -5.75
N LEU A 110 5.64 8.51 -5.92
CA LEU A 110 5.93 9.38 -7.07
C LEU A 110 7.41 9.80 -7.10
N ILE A 111 8.00 10.11 -5.94
CA ILE A 111 9.45 10.40 -5.83
C ILE A 111 10.27 9.18 -6.23
N THR A 112 9.85 7.98 -5.85
CA THR A 112 10.52 6.72 -6.18
C THR A 112 10.48 6.46 -7.69
N LEU A 113 9.33 6.65 -8.34
CA LEU A 113 9.19 6.52 -9.80
C LEU A 113 10.10 7.51 -10.56
N ARG A 114 10.14 8.78 -10.11
CA ARG A 114 11.01 9.80 -10.72
C ARG A 114 12.49 9.46 -10.56
N THR A 115 12.87 8.99 -9.37
CA THR A 115 14.25 8.62 -9.05
C THR A 115 14.71 7.41 -9.85
N GLU A 116 13.86 6.39 -10.02
CA GLU A 116 14.14 5.22 -10.86
C GLU A 116 14.36 5.62 -12.31
N LYS A 117 13.45 6.43 -12.88
CA LYS A 117 13.56 6.92 -14.26
C LYS A 117 14.88 7.66 -14.49
N LYS A 118 15.32 8.48 -13.53
CA LYS A 118 16.58 9.25 -13.62
C LYS A 118 17.83 8.37 -13.59
N ILE A 119 17.79 7.21 -12.93
CA ILE A 119 18.95 6.30 -12.83
C ILE A 119 19.09 5.44 -14.09
N ARG A 120 17.99 5.19 -14.80
CA ARG A 120 17.96 4.29 -15.97
C ARG A 120 18.22 5.01 -17.30
N ASN A 121 18.01 6.32 -17.34
CA ASN A 121 18.36 7.21 -18.46
C ASN A 121 19.77 7.77 -18.26
#